data_AF-A0A345H681-F1
#
_entry.id   AF-A0A345H681-F1
#
_cell.length_a   1.000
_cell.length_b   1.000
_cell.length_c   1.000
_cell.angle_alpha   90.00
_cell.angle_beta   90.00
_cell.angle_gamma   90.00
#
_symmetry.space_group_name_H-M   'P 1'
#
loop_
_entity.id
_entity.type
_entity.pdbx_description
1 polymer ?
#
loop_
_entity_poly.entity_id
_entity_poly.type
_entity_poly.pdbx_seq_one_letter_code
_entity_poly.pdbx_strand_id
1 'polypeptide(L)'
;MKYCTACGHSIANDAKFCRECGEKQIIKEIVEPENVQETETVQQTETVQQTETVQQTETVQQTAEATNIPRSARKRIPPLYIFLFLLGFIGPLYMISSTIVYLFFGTLFKFASSVYVVLTVVMSIVSLTTFIAIILMMLKRKKGLQLYFISQIIYVIVAIFLSVSLYQEKGGSELANAIIILLIIPAIIFLIIFRMKKFQEYLH
;
A
#
# COMPACT_ATOMS: atom_id res chain seq x y z
N MET A 1 -33.81 -9.66 26.47
CA MET A 1 -32.39 -9.46 26.10
C MET A 1 -32.39 -8.68 24.81
N LYS A 2 -31.53 -7.66 24.66
CA LYS A 2 -31.42 -6.83 23.46
C LYS A 2 -30.01 -6.93 22.89
N TYR A 3 -29.79 -6.47 21.68
CA TYR A 3 -28.46 -6.43 21.08
C TYR A 3 -27.92 -5.00 21.09
N CYS A 4 -26.62 -4.86 21.30
CA CYS A 4 -25.94 -3.56 21.24
C CYS A 4 -26.07 -2.97 19.83
N THR A 5 -26.52 -1.72 19.73
CA THR A 5 -26.68 -1.00 18.45
C THR A 5 -25.37 -0.80 17.67
N ALA A 6 -24.23 -0.73 18.37
CA ALA A 6 -22.92 -0.56 17.74
C ALA A 6 -22.21 -1.88 17.35
N CYS A 7 -22.16 -2.89 18.23
CA CYS A 7 -21.35 -4.09 18.02
C CYS A 7 -22.14 -5.40 17.87
N GLY A 8 -23.46 -5.38 18.05
CA GLY A 8 -24.31 -6.57 17.90
C GLY A 8 -24.18 -7.63 19.00
N HIS A 9 -23.43 -7.37 20.08
CA HIS A 9 -23.35 -8.30 21.22
C HIS A 9 -24.65 -8.31 22.04
N SER A 10 -24.99 -9.44 22.65
CA SER A 10 -26.18 -9.56 23.50
C SER A 10 -25.96 -8.83 24.83
N ILE A 11 -26.96 -8.04 25.24
CA ILE A 11 -26.93 -7.23 26.44
C ILE A 11 -28.27 -7.34 27.19
N ALA A 12 -28.22 -7.04 28.49
CA ALA A 12 -29.43 -6.96 29.32
C ALA A 12 -30.35 -5.83 28.82
N ASN A 13 -31.67 -5.98 28.99
CA ASN A 13 -32.66 -5.03 28.46
C ASN A 13 -32.51 -3.63 29.08
N ASP A 14 -32.15 -3.58 30.36
CA ASP A 14 -31.93 -2.41 31.22
C ASP A 14 -30.49 -1.84 31.13
N ALA A 15 -29.59 -2.48 30.37
CA ALA A 15 -28.22 -1.99 30.22
C ALA A 15 -28.20 -0.63 29.51
N LYS A 16 -27.70 0.40 30.21
CA LYS A 16 -27.44 1.76 29.70
C LYS A 16 -26.18 1.85 28.83
N PHE A 17 -25.24 0.92 29.00
CA PHE A 17 -23.98 0.84 28.26
C PHE A 17 -23.65 -0.61 27.90
N CYS A 18 -23.04 -0.81 26.73
CA CYS A 18 -22.51 -2.12 26.34
C CYS A 18 -21.19 -2.40 27.07
N ARG A 19 -21.05 -3.59 27.68
CA ARG A 19 -19.81 -4.00 28.36
C ARG A 19 -18.65 -4.32 27.41
N GLU A 20 -18.96 -4.68 26.17
CA GLU A 20 -17.96 -5.06 25.17
C GLU A 20 -17.38 -3.86 24.41
N CYS A 21 -18.20 -2.86 24.06
CA CYS A 21 -17.76 -1.73 23.24
C CYS A 21 -17.92 -0.35 23.91
N GLY A 22 -18.51 -0.27 25.09
CA GLY A 22 -18.70 1.00 25.82
C GLY A 22 -19.82 1.90 25.29
N GLU A 23 -20.51 1.53 24.20
CA GLU A 23 -21.54 2.36 23.57
C GLU A 23 -22.76 2.56 24.47
N LYS A 24 -23.24 3.81 24.58
CA LYS A 24 -24.47 4.14 25.33
C LYS A 24 -25.68 3.64 24.57
N GLN A 25 -26.51 2.86 25.24
CA GLN A 25 -27.74 2.32 24.68
C GLN A 25 -28.89 3.26 25.02
N ILE A 26 -29.63 3.67 23.98
CA ILE A 26 -30.85 4.46 24.15
C ILE A 26 -31.91 3.52 24.72
N ILE A 27 -32.18 3.63 26.02
CA ILE A 27 -33.29 2.92 26.66
C ILE A 27 -34.55 3.70 26.32
N LYS A 28 -35.39 3.17 25.44
CA LYS A 28 -36.80 3.57 25.40
C LYS A 28 -37.47 2.95 26.62
N GLU A 29 -37.90 3.78 27.56
CA GLU A 29 -38.82 3.36 28.62
C GLU A 29 -40.10 2.86 27.96
N ILE A 30 -40.38 1.57 28.16
CA ILE A 30 -41.64 0.95 27.78
C ILE A 30 -42.52 1.09 29.01
N VAL A 31 -43.46 2.02 28.96
CA VAL A 31 -44.61 2.03 29.85
C VAL A 31 -45.84 1.89 28.95
N GLU A 32 -46.50 0.75 29.06
CA GLU A 32 -47.92 0.56 28.72
C GLU A 32 -48.48 -0.44 29.75
N PRO A 33 -49.79 -0.42 30.06
CA PRO A 33 -50.86 0.20 29.28
C PRO A 33 -51.79 1.14 30.07
N GLU A 34 -52.53 2.01 29.37
CA GLU A 34 -54.01 2.13 29.43
C GLU A 34 -54.51 3.49 28.89
N ASN A 35 -55.14 3.43 27.71
CA ASN A 35 -56.38 4.10 27.28
C ASN A 35 -56.48 5.66 27.08
N VAL A 36 -56.59 6.03 25.78
CA VAL A 36 -57.54 6.97 25.12
C VAL A 36 -57.31 8.50 25.04
N GLN A 37 -57.33 8.91 23.76
CA GLN A 37 -57.80 10.15 23.08
C GLN A 37 -56.96 11.45 23.07
N GLU A 38 -56.38 11.65 21.86
CA GLU A 38 -56.62 12.75 20.91
C GLU A 38 -56.11 14.18 21.19
N THR A 39 -55.50 14.70 20.13
CA THR A 39 -55.49 16.10 19.66
C THR A 39 -54.20 16.92 19.87
N GLU A 40 -53.54 17.12 18.72
CA GLU A 40 -52.86 18.32 18.22
C GLU A 40 -52.31 19.34 19.23
N THR A 41 -51.04 19.73 19.08
CA THR A 41 -50.67 20.96 18.36
C THR A 41 -49.15 21.20 18.38
N VAL A 42 -48.72 21.76 17.25
CA VAL A 42 -47.42 22.31 16.91
C VAL A 42 -47.08 23.49 17.82
N GLN A 43 -45.84 23.62 18.32
CA GLN A 43 -45.10 24.89 18.30
C GLN A 43 -43.61 24.78 18.69
N GLN A 44 -42.84 25.32 17.77
CA GLN A 44 -41.42 25.68 17.80
C GLN A 44 -41.25 26.93 18.67
N THR A 45 -40.28 26.98 19.59
CA THR A 45 -39.76 28.25 20.12
C THR A 45 -38.31 28.09 20.57
N GLU A 46 -37.42 28.72 19.82
CA GLU A 46 -36.08 29.09 20.24
C GLU A 46 -36.17 30.17 21.31
N THR A 47 -35.28 30.17 22.31
CA THR A 47 -34.73 31.42 22.84
C THR A 47 -33.42 31.19 23.56
N VAL A 48 -32.43 31.85 23.01
CA VAL A 48 -31.06 32.12 23.46
C VAL A 48 -31.09 33.02 24.70
N GLN A 49 -30.24 32.77 25.70
CA GLN A 49 -29.40 33.85 26.28
C GLN A 49 -28.26 33.34 27.17
N GLN A 50 -27.06 33.69 26.72
CA GLN A 50 -25.78 33.69 27.43
C GLN A 50 -25.82 34.57 28.67
N THR A 51 -25.04 34.22 29.69
CA THR A 51 -24.31 35.22 30.47
C THR A 51 -22.91 34.69 30.75
N GLU A 52 -21.93 35.43 30.23
CA GLU A 52 -20.49 35.25 30.36
C GLU A 52 -19.96 35.91 31.64
N THR A 53 -18.87 35.36 32.18
CA THR A 53 -17.69 36.05 32.78
C THR A 53 -16.83 34.93 33.44
N VAL A 54 -15.84 34.33 32.77
CA VAL A 54 -14.49 34.83 32.42
C VAL A 54 -13.66 35.22 33.66
N GLN A 55 -12.85 34.27 34.18
CA GLN A 55 -11.38 34.34 34.29
C GLN A 55 -10.88 33.10 35.10
N GLN A 56 -10.36 32.03 34.47
CA GLN A 56 -9.03 31.84 33.85
C GLN A 56 -7.92 31.57 34.88
N THR A 57 -7.34 30.35 34.87
CA THR A 57 -5.90 29.99 34.96
C THR A 57 -5.81 28.45 34.87
N GLU A 58 -5.68 27.87 33.66
CA GLU A 58 -4.47 27.20 33.11
C GLU A 58 -4.19 25.83 33.75
N THR A 59 -4.17 24.67 33.08
CA THR A 59 -3.75 24.29 31.72
C THR A 59 -4.40 22.98 31.26
N VAL A 60 -5.26 23.00 30.22
CA VAL A 60 -5.41 21.91 29.21
C VAL A 60 -6.04 22.51 27.95
N GLN A 61 -5.32 22.55 26.82
CA GLN A 61 -5.82 22.14 25.48
C GLN A 61 -4.90 22.53 24.32
N GLN A 62 -4.44 21.50 23.60
CA GLN A 62 -4.64 21.30 22.15
C GLN A 62 -4.89 19.77 22.01
N THR A 63 -6.10 19.26 21.82
CA THR A 63 -6.93 19.20 20.59
C THR A 63 -6.07 18.82 19.38
N ALA A 64 -5.90 17.54 19.03
CA ALA A 64 -6.89 16.60 18.48
C ALA A 64 -7.34 16.95 17.05
N GLU A 65 -6.55 16.50 16.08
CA GLU A 65 -7.06 16.07 14.78
C GLU A 65 -6.60 14.62 14.56
N ALA A 66 -7.18 13.72 15.33
CA ALA A 66 -7.05 12.29 15.10
C ALA A 66 -8.42 11.80 14.65
N THR A 67 -8.63 11.83 13.32
CA THR A 67 -9.67 11.05 12.65
C THR A 67 -9.59 9.62 13.20
N ASN A 68 -10.57 9.23 14.02
CA ASN A 68 -10.72 7.87 14.52
C ASN A 68 -11.14 6.98 13.35
N ILE A 69 -10.17 6.63 12.50
CA ILE A 69 -10.28 5.51 11.58
C ILE A 69 -10.20 4.26 12.48
N PRO A 70 -11.19 3.35 12.43
CA PRO A 70 -11.06 2.08 13.13
C PRO A 70 -9.76 1.43 12.67
N ARG A 71 -8.85 1.13 13.61
CA ARG A 71 -7.64 0.34 13.33
C ARG A 71 -8.10 -1.02 12.85
N SER A 72 -8.41 -1.12 11.56
CA SER A 72 -8.58 -2.39 10.87
C SER A 72 -7.35 -3.21 11.22
N ALA A 73 -7.59 -4.44 11.67
CA ALA A 73 -6.56 -5.37 12.09
C ALA A 73 -5.37 -5.27 11.13
N ARG A 74 -4.28 -4.64 11.58
CA ARG A 74 -3.10 -4.39 10.74
C ARG A 74 -2.48 -5.75 10.45
N LYS A 75 -2.91 -6.38 9.36
CA LYS A 75 -2.43 -7.68 8.89
C LYS A 75 -0.92 -7.55 8.73
N ARG A 76 -0.17 -8.17 9.65
CA ARG A 76 1.30 -8.09 9.69
C ARG A 76 1.83 -8.60 8.35
N ILE A 77 2.72 -7.83 7.73
CA ILE A 77 3.34 -8.24 6.47
C ILE A 77 4.19 -9.48 6.77
N PRO A 78 3.99 -10.61 6.06
CA PRO A 78 4.84 -11.77 6.21
C PRO A 78 6.31 -11.37 5.98
N PRO A 79 7.26 -11.79 6.83
CA PRO A 79 8.66 -11.40 6.71
C PRO A 79 9.25 -11.81 5.34
N LEU A 80 8.74 -12.90 4.76
CA LEU A 80 9.07 -13.34 3.41
C LEU A 80 8.82 -12.24 2.37
N TYR A 81 7.67 -11.54 2.41
CA TYR A 81 7.36 -10.50 1.41
C TYR A 81 8.20 -9.25 1.60
N ILE A 82 8.52 -8.89 2.86
CA ILE A 82 9.46 -7.80 3.13
C ILE A 82 10.82 -8.13 2.51
N PHE A 83 11.31 -9.35 2.73
CA PHE A 83 12.55 -9.81 2.14
C PHE A 83 12.53 -9.82 0.61
N LEU A 84 11.43 -10.27 -0.02
CA LEU A 84 11.27 -10.21 -1.47
C LEU A 84 11.29 -8.78 -2.00
N PHE A 85 10.64 -7.83 -1.32
CA PHE A 85 10.69 -6.43 -1.73
C PHE A 85 12.10 -5.85 -1.59
N LEU A 86 12.82 -6.16 -0.51
CA LEU A 86 14.22 -5.73 -0.33
C LEU A 86 15.11 -6.25 -1.45
N LEU A 87 15.01 -7.54 -1.80
CA LEU A 87 15.72 -8.10 -2.95
C LEU A 87 15.31 -7.41 -4.26
N GLY A 88 14.02 -7.13 -4.42
CA GLY A 88 13.48 -6.42 -5.57
C GLY A 88 14.00 -4.98 -5.71
N PHE A 89 14.42 -4.32 -4.63
CA PHE A 89 15.00 -2.97 -4.67
C PHE A 89 16.47 -2.97 -5.11
N ILE A 90 17.23 -4.01 -4.78
CA ILE A 90 18.68 -4.07 -5.06
C ILE A 90 18.95 -3.98 -6.56
N GLY A 91 18.19 -4.72 -7.37
CA GLY A 91 18.37 -4.76 -8.83
C GLY A 91 18.20 -3.39 -9.50
N PRO A 92 17.04 -2.71 -9.36
CA PRO A 92 16.83 -1.38 -9.90
C PRO A 92 17.84 -0.34 -9.42
N LEU A 93 18.21 -0.38 -8.14
CA LEU A 93 19.21 0.53 -7.58
C LEU A 93 20.58 0.33 -8.24
N TYR A 94 21.02 -0.91 -8.39
CA TYR A 94 22.25 -1.24 -9.09
C TYR A 94 22.22 -0.77 -10.55
N MET A 95 21.14 -1.06 -11.28
CA MET A 95 21.02 -0.70 -12.69
C MET A 95 21.01 0.82 -12.91
N ILE A 96 20.23 1.57 -12.13
CA ILE A 96 20.20 3.04 -12.21
C ILE A 96 21.60 3.61 -11.90
N SER A 97 22.27 3.09 -10.87
CA SER A 97 23.63 3.51 -10.50
C SER A 97 24.63 3.22 -11.62
N SER A 98 24.59 2.01 -12.19
CA SER A 98 25.46 1.61 -13.30
C SER A 98 25.23 2.46 -14.55
N THR A 99 23.99 2.85 -14.85
CA THR A 99 23.70 3.73 -15.99
C THR A 99 24.30 5.12 -15.80
N ILE A 100 24.20 5.69 -14.60
CA ILE A 100 24.81 7.01 -14.31
C ILE A 100 26.33 6.95 -14.50
N VAL A 101 26.98 5.91 -13.98
CA VAL A 101 28.43 5.70 -14.16
C VAL A 101 28.77 5.53 -15.63
N TYR A 102 28.04 4.70 -16.37
CA TYR A 102 28.30 4.47 -17.80
C TYR A 102 28.11 5.73 -18.64
N LEU A 103 27.08 6.54 -18.38
CA LEU A 103 26.87 7.81 -19.09
C LEU A 103 27.94 8.85 -18.74
N PHE A 104 28.31 8.96 -17.46
CA PHE A 104 29.33 9.90 -17.02
C PHE A 104 30.71 9.55 -17.59
N PHE A 105 31.17 8.31 -17.38
CA PHE A 105 32.48 7.88 -17.89
C PHE A 105 32.47 7.72 -19.42
N GLY A 106 31.39 7.22 -20.00
CA GLY A 106 31.28 7.04 -21.44
C GLY A 106 31.34 8.37 -22.21
N THR A 107 30.79 9.45 -21.66
CA THR A 107 30.89 10.80 -22.24
C THR A 107 32.25 11.43 -21.99
N LEU A 108 32.80 11.30 -20.78
CA LEU A 108 34.13 11.85 -20.44
C LEU A 108 35.26 11.23 -21.28
N PHE A 109 35.21 9.92 -21.50
CA PHE A 109 36.27 9.17 -22.17
C PHE A 109 35.95 8.81 -23.63
N LYS A 110 34.77 9.18 -24.14
CA LYS A 110 34.32 8.96 -25.54
C LYS A 110 34.34 7.49 -26.02
N PHE A 111 34.24 6.52 -25.11
CA PHE A 111 34.13 5.09 -25.47
C PHE A 111 32.67 4.60 -25.60
N ALA A 112 31.70 5.49 -25.43
CA ALA A 112 30.28 5.14 -25.49
C ALA A 112 29.82 4.90 -26.94
N SER A 113 29.59 3.64 -27.29
CA SER A 113 28.94 3.27 -28.55
C SER A 113 27.43 3.53 -28.48
N SER A 114 26.85 4.08 -29.56
CA SER A 114 25.45 4.52 -29.59
C SER A 114 24.45 3.41 -29.25
N VAL A 115 24.72 2.17 -29.68
CA VAL A 115 23.86 1.02 -29.40
C VAL A 115 23.80 0.71 -27.90
N TYR A 116 24.96 0.69 -27.22
CA TYR A 116 25.04 0.41 -25.79
C TYR A 116 24.47 1.55 -24.95
N VAL A 117 24.58 2.81 -25.41
CA VAL A 117 23.88 3.95 -24.79
C VAL A 117 22.37 3.76 -24.84
N VAL A 118 21.82 3.39 -26.00
CA VAL A 118 20.37 3.15 -26.12
C VAL A 118 19.93 1.99 -25.21
N LEU A 119 20.66 0.87 -25.20
CA LEU A 119 20.34 -0.28 -24.35
C LEU A 119 20.38 0.07 -22.86
N THR A 120 21.41 0.77 -22.40
CA THR A 120 21.54 1.17 -20.99
C THR A 120 20.46 2.17 -20.57
N VAL A 121 20.04 3.08 -21.46
CA VAL A 121 18.92 3.99 -21.21
C VAL A 121 17.60 3.22 -21.12
N VAL A 122 17.30 2.32 -22.06
CA VAL A 122 16.09 1.49 -22.03
C VAL A 122 16.01 0.68 -20.73
N MET A 123 17.11 0.04 -20.34
CA MET A 123 17.17 -0.76 -19.10
C MET A 123 17.02 0.11 -17.84
N SER A 124 17.50 1.36 -17.86
CA SER A 124 17.30 2.30 -16.75
C SER A 124 15.83 2.72 -16.60
N ILE A 125 15.13 2.93 -17.71
CA ILE A 125 13.69 3.26 -17.71
C ILE A 125 12.90 2.09 -17.13
N VAL A 126 13.17 0.86 -17.58
CA VAL A 126 12.53 -0.36 -17.06
C VAL A 126 12.83 -0.56 -15.57
N SER A 127 14.04 -0.24 -15.13
CA SER A 127 14.43 -0.30 -13.72
C SER A 127 13.65 0.72 -12.89
N LEU A 128 13.47 1.94 -13.39
CA LEU A 128 12.69 2.98 -12.73
C LEU A 128 11.21 2.61 -12.62
N THR A 129 10.61 2.05 -13.68
CA THR A 129 9.21 1.61 -13.62
C THR A 129 9.04 0.45 -12.65
N THR A 130 10.01 -0.46 -12.58
CA THR A 130 10.02 -1.57 -11.60
C THR A 130 10.13 -1.03 -10.17
N PHE A 131 11.00 -0.04 -9.93
CA PHE A 131 11.13 0.62 -8.64
C PHE A 131 9.82 1.29 -8.19
N ILE A 132 9.17 2.04 -9.08
CA ILE A 132 7.85 2.65 -8.83
C ILE A 132 6.80 1.56 -8.56
N ALA A 133 6.82 0.47 -9.33
CA ALA A 133 5.88 -0.63 -9.16
C ALA A 133 6.02 -1.31 -7.78
N ILE A 134 7.25 -1.53 -7.32
CA ILE A 134 7.53 -2.08 -5.98
C ILE A 134 7.00 -1.14 -4.89
N ILE A 135 7.23 0.18 -5.01
CA ILE A 135 6.67 1.17 -4.08
C ILE A 135 5.14 1.08 -4.05
N LEU A 136 4.49 1.04 -5.23
CA LEU A 136 3.04 0.91 -5.32
C LEU A 136 2.53 -0.40 -4.70
N MET A 137 3.28 -1.50 -4.84
CA MET A 137 2.98 -2.79 -4.19
C MET A 137 3.11 -2.69 -2.67
N MET A 138 4.11 -1.99 -2.14
CA MET A 138 4.25 -1.73 -0.70
C MET A 138 3.11 -0.86 -0.16
N LEU A 139 2.62 0.09 -0.96
CA LEU A 139 1.44 0.90 -0.66
C LEU A 139 0.10 0.15 -0.87
N LYS A 140 0.15 -1.18 -1.11
CA LYS A 140 -1.01 -2.05 -1.35
C LYS A 140 -1.91 -1.58 -2.50
N ARG A 141 -1.33 -0.97 -3.53
CA ARG A 141 -2.06 -0.55 -4.74
C ARG A 141 -2.00 -1.68 -5.78
N LYS A 142 -3.15 -2.23 -6.17
CA LYS A 142 -3.26 -3.28 -7.22
C LYS A 142 -2.58 -2.93 -8.55
N LYS A 143 -2.60 -1.65 -8.93
CA LYS A 143 -1.94 -1.16 -10.15
C LYS A 143 -0.42 -1.36 -10.12
N GLY A 144 0.20 -1.36 -8.92
CA GLY A 144 1.62 -1.63 -8.76
C GLY A 144 2.00 -3.02 -9.23
N LEU A 145 1.17 -4.03 -8.92
CA LEU A 145 1.41 -5.39 -9.37
C LEU A 145 1.38 -5.51 -10.89
N GLN A 146 0.37 -4.91 -11.54
CA GLN A 146 0.27 -4.91 -13.01
C GLN A 146 1.47 -4.21 -13.66
N LEU A 147 1.87 -3.05 -13.14
CA LEU A 147 3.03 -2.30 -13.63
C LEU A 147 4.33 -3.09 -13.47
N TYR A 148 4.48 -3.82 -12.36
CA TYR A 148 5.62 -4.70 -12.12
C TYR A 148 5.68 -5.82 -13.17
N PHE A 149 4.57 -6.52 -13.41
CA PHE A 149 4.51 -7.60 -14.41
C PHE A 149 4.93 -7.11 -15.80
N ILE A 150 4.41 -5.97 -16.24
CA ILE A 150 4.74 -5.39 -17.55
C ILE A 150 6.23 -5.05 -17.61
N SER A 151 6.75 -4.35 -16.60
CA SER A 151 8.17 -3.96 -16.54
C SER A 151 9.10 -5.18 -16.55
N GLN A 152 8.74 -6.22 -15.81
CA GLN A 152 9.57 -7.42 -15.66
C GLN A 152 9.55 -8.30 -16.92
N ILE A 153 8.44 -8.35 -17.66
CA ILE A 153 8.39 -9.00 -18.97
C ILE A 153 9.31 -8.28 -19.96
N ILE A 154 9.24 -6.94 -20.02
CA ILE A 154 10.11 -6.13 -20.88
C ILE A 154 11.58 -6.35 -20.50
N TYR A 155 11.90 -6.33 -19.20
CA TYR A 155 13.25 -6.59 -18.68
C TYR A 155 13.79 -7.94 -19.17
N VAL A 156 13.00 -9.00 -19.01
CA VAL A 156 13.40 -10.36 -19.42
C VAL A 156 13.62 -10.44 -20.94
N ILE A 157 12.75 -9.82 -21.75
CA ILE A 157 12.91 -9.81 -23.22
C ILE A 157 14.23 -9.12 -23.60
N VAL A 158 14.51 -7.94 -23.04
CA VAL A 158 15.75 -7.20 -23.34
C VAL A 158 16.99 -7.96 -22.85
N ALA A 159 16.92 -8.58 -21.66
CA ALA A 159 18.01 -9.39 -21.12
C ALA A 159 18.29 -10.64 -21.98
N ILE A 160 17.26 -11.28 -22.52
CA ILE A 160 17.41 -12.40 -23.46
C ILE A 160 18.08 -11.91 -24.74
N PHE A 161 17.61 -10.80 -25.31
CA PHE A 161 18.22 -10.25 -26.53
C PHE A 161 19.70 -9.93 -26.32
N LEU A 162 20.04 -9.28 -25.20
CA LEU A 162 21.42 -9.00 -24.83
C LEU A 162 22.26 -10.29 -24.68
N SER A 163 21.71 -11.32 -24.03
CA SER A 163 22.40 -12.62 -23.87
C SER A 163 22.66 -13.28 -25.22
N VAL A 164 21.69 -13.27 -26.13
CA VAL A 164 21.84 -13.80 -27.50
C VAL A 164 22.90 -13.03 -28.28
N SER A 165 22.92 -11.70 -28.18
CA SER A 165 23.96 -10.88 -28.81
C SER A 165 25.35 -11.22 -28.27
N LEU A 166 25.48 -11.48 -26.97
CA LEU A 166 26.77 -11.84 -26.35
C LEU A 166 27.28 -13.23 -26.76
N TYR A 167 26.40 -14.20 -27.04
CA TYR A 167 26.84 -15.51 -27.56
C TYR A 167 27.49 -15.42 -28.95
N GLN A 168 27.19 -14.38 -29.72
CA GLN A 168 27.78 -14.15 -31.04
C GLN A 168 29.18 -13.52 -30.94
N GLU A 169 29.51 -12.88 -29.81
CA GLU A 169 30.83 -12.31 -29.58
C GLU A 169 31.83 -13.37 -29.10
N LYS A 170 33.05 -13.30 -29.61
CA LYS A 170 34.13 -14.23 -29.23
C LYS A 170 34.47 -14.07 -27.74
N GLY A 171 34.16 -15.09 -26.94
CA GLY A 171 34.36 -15.08 -25.49
C GLY A 171 33.17 -14.55 -24.69
N GLY A 172 32.07 -14.12 -25.31
CA GLY A 172 30.90 -13.57 -24.63
C GLY A 172 30.00 -14.61 -23.94
N SER A 173 30.23 -15.91 -24.15
CA SER A 173 29.40 -16.99 -23.61
C SER A 173 29.33 -17.03 -22.07
N GLU A 174 30.42 -16.69 -21.37
CA GLU A 174 30.46 -16.65 -19.91
C GLU A 174 29.56 -15.54 -19.35
N LEU A 175 29.64 -14.35 -19.95
CA LEU A 175 28.79 -13.21 -19.59
C LEU A 175 27.32 -13.47 -19.93
N ALA A 176 27.03 -14.09 -21.08
CA ALA A 176 25.68 -14.48 -21.45
C ALA A 176 25.07 -15.47 -20.44
N ASN A 177 25.84 -16.50 -20.06
CA ASN A 177 25.43 -17.46 -19.02
C ASN A 177 25.18 -16.76 -17.68
N ALA A 178 26.06 -15.83 -17.29
CA ALA A 178 25.91 -15.07 -16.05
C ALA A 178 24.62 -14.22 -16.07
N ILE A 179 24.29 -13.56 -17.18
CA ILE A 179 23.04 -12.79 -17.32
C ILE A 179 21.82 -13.71 -17.19
N ILE A 180 21.84 -14.88 -17.83
CA ILE A 180 20.73 -15.83 -17.73
C ILE A 180 20.53 -16.29 -16.29
N ILE A 181 21.61 -16.73 -15.63
CA ILE A 181 21.53 -17.33 -14.30
C ILE A 181 21.23 -16.28 -13.22
N LEU A 182 21.85 -15.10 -13.29
CA LEU A 182 21.77 -14.10 -12.23
C LEU A 182 20.64 -13.09 -12.43
N LEU A 183 20.17 -12.88 -13.67
CA LEU A 183 19.18 -11.85 -13.96
C LEU A 183 17.86 -12.45 -14.47
N ILE A 184 17.91 -13.32 -15.48
CA ILE A 184 16.69 -13.84 -16.11
C ILE A 184 15.97 -14.85 -15.20
N ILE A 185 16.68 -15.84 -14.66
CA ILE A 185 16.07 -16.88 -13.81
C ILE A 185 15.40 -16.25 -12.56
N PRO A 186 16.08 -15.40 -11.77
CA PRO A 186 15.45 -14.76 -10.62
C PRO A 186 14.25 -13.90 -11.02
N ALA A 187 14.32 -13.18 -12.14
CA ALA A 187 13.21 -12.38 -12.63
C ALA A 187 11.95 -13.23 -12.90
N ILE A 188 12.13 -14.40 -13.53
CA ILE A 188 11.03 -15.36 -13.77
C ILE A 188 10.50 -15.93 -12.46
N ILE A 189 11.36 -16.27 -11.51
CA ILE A 189 10.95 -16.75 -10.19
C ILE A 189 10.10 -15.69 -9.46
N PHE A 190 10.51 -14.42 -9.46
CA PHE A 190 9.72 -13.34 -8.89
C PHE A 190 8.36 -13.17 -9.57
N LEU A 191 8.30 -13.28 -10.91
CA LEU A 191 7.04 -13.26 -11.66
C LEU A 191 6.08 -14.37 -11.19
N ILE A 192 6.58 -15.58 -10.98
CA ILE A 192 5.79 -16.73 -10.51
C ILE A 192 5.30 -16.47 -9.08
N ILE A 193 6.19 -16.06 -8.18
CA ILE A 193 5.85 -15.83 -6.76
C ILE A 193 4.79 -14.73 -6.63
N PHE A 194 4.95 -13.60 -7.33
CA PHE A 194 3.99 -12.50 -7.26
C PHE A 194 2.66 -12.80 -7.97
N ARG A 195 2.61 -13.85 -8.79
CA ARG A 195 1.36 -14.35 -9.38
C ARG A 195 0.60 -15.30 -8.43
N MET A 196 1.24 -15.81 -7.38
CA MET A 196 0.59 -16.72 -6.46
C MET A 196 -0.63 -16.07 -5.80
N LYS A 197 -1.74 -16.82 -5.71
CA LYS A 197 -3.00 -16.35 -5.11
C LYS A 197 -2.80 -15.76 -3.71
N LYS A 198 -1.96 -16.40 -2.88
CA LYS A 198 -1.62 -15.92 -1.52
C LYS A 198 -1.04 -14.50 -1.52
N PHE A 199 -0.22 -14.16 -2.52
CA PHE A 199 0.35 -12.82 -2.64
C PHE A 199 -0.68 -11.81 -3.13
N GLN A 200 -1.54 -12.20 -4.07
CA GLN A 200 -2.64 -11.34 -4.53
C GLN A 200 -3.64 -11.05 -3.41
N GLU A 201 -3.97 -12.04 -2.58
CA GLU A 201 -4.79 -11.88 -1.36
C GLU A 201 -4.13 -11.02 -0.27
N TYR A 202 -2.81 -10.80 -0.32
CA TYR A 202 -2.12 -9.89 0.58
C TYR A 202 -2.24 -8.41 0.13
N LEU A 203 -2.35 -8.18 -1.19
CA LEU A 203 -2.54 -6.85 -1.77
C LEU A 203 -4.01 -6.39 -1.78
N HIS A 204 -4.95 -7.28 -1.46
CA HIS A 204 -6.39 -7.02 -1.31
C HIS A 204 -6.79 -6.96 0.18
#